data_AF-A0A2C5YY75-F1
#
_entry.id   AF-A0A2C5YY75-F1
#
_cell.length_a   1.000
_cell.length_b   1.000
_cell.length_c   1.000
_cell.angle_alpha   90.00
_cell.angle_beta   90.00
_cell.angle_gamma   90.00
#
_symmetry.space_group_name_H-M   'P 1'
#
loop_
_entity.id
_entity.type
_entity.pdbx_description
1 polymer ?
#
loop_
_entity_poly.entity_id
_entity_poly.type
_entity_poly.pdbx_seq_one_letter_code
_entity_poly.pdbx_strand_id
1 'polypeptide(L)'
;MRHLHIHVLSPDLHAPALRHRRHYNSFATPFFIDLADFPLAPDDPRRRAGSMGYLARDLVCWRCGASFGNRFQRLKEHLADEFEAWRRL
;
A
#
# COMPACT_ATOMS: atom_id res chain seq x y z
N MET A 1 1.56 -0.40 -17.34
CA MET A 1 2.68 0.56 -17.41
C MET A 1 3.93 -0.21 -17.87
N ARG A 2 4.51 0.11 -19.05
CA ARG A 2 5.79 -0.48 -19.51
C ARG A 2 7.00 0.45 -19.31
N HIS A 3 6.74 1.74 -19.19
CA HIS A 3 7.77 2.75 -18.94
C HIS A 3 8.00 2.90 -17.44
N LEU A 4 9.24 3.25 -17.09
CA LEU A 4 9.61 3.63 -15.73
C LEU A 4 8.76 4.82 -15.30
N HIS A 5 8.18 4.72 -14.12
CA HIS A 5 7.43 5.79 -13.47
C HIS A 5 7.67 5.70 -11.97
N ILE A 6 7.77 6.87 -11.34
CA ILE A 6 7.96 6.99 -9.89
C ILE A 6 6.65 7.53 -9.34
N HIS A 7 6.15 6.91 -8.28
CA HIS A 7 4.97 7.40 -7.58
C HIS A 7 5.40 8.34 -6.45
N VAL A 8 4.83 9.54 -6.44
CA VAL A 8 4.89 10.48 -5.32
C VAL A 8 3.46 10.65 -4.83
N LEU A 9 3.15 10.18 -3.63
CA LEU A 9 1.81 10.21 -3.05
C LEU A 9 1.88 10.50 -1.55
N SER A 10 0.80 11.01 -0.99
CA SER A 10 0.60 11.12 0.46
C SER A 10 0.38 9.73 1.09
N PRO A 11 0.66 9.57 2.39
CA PRO A 11 0.54 8.27 3.06
C PRO A 11 -0.92 7.87 3.36
N ASP A 12 -1.88 8.78 3.21
CA ASP A 12 -3.28 8.56 3.64
C ASP A 12 -3.95 7.35 2.98
N LEU A 13 -3.55 7.01 1.75
CA LEU A 13 -4.17 5.99 0.91
C LEU A 13 -5.70 6.14 0.83
N HIS A 14 -6.21 7.37 0.96
CA HIS A 14 -7.62 7.72 0.95
C HIS A 14 -7.98 8.39 -0.38
N ALA A 15 -8.51 7.61 -1.32
CA ALA A 15 -8.89 8.13 -2.64
C ALA A 15 -10.15 7.45 -3.19
N PRO A 16 -11.02 8.18 -3.94
CA PRO A 16 -12.15 7.59 -4.66
C PRO A 16 -11.73 6.49 -5.66
N ALA A 17 -10.54 6.62 -6.24
CA ALA A 17 -9.97 5.65 -7.19
C ALA A 17 -9.40 4.38 -6.51
N LEU A 18 -9.31 4.34 -5.18
CA LEU A 18 -8.96 3.14 -4.45
C LEU A 18 -10.18 2.20 -4.41
N ARG A 19 -10.18 1.20 -5.30
CA ARG A 19 -11.35 0.38 -5.63
C ARG A 19 -11.27 -1.08 -5.20
N HIS A 20 -10.08 -1.62 -5.00
CA HIS A 20 -9.94 -3.02 -4.59
C HIS A 20 -8.63 -3.29 -3.86
N ARG A 21 -8.56 -4.46 -3.20
CA ARG A 21 -7.40 -4.93 -2.42
C ARG A 21 -6.06 -4.73 -3.12
N ARG A 22 -5.96 -5.08 -4.41
CA ARG A 22 -4.70 -4.93 -5.16
C ARG A 22 -4.25 -3.47 -5.27
N HIS A 23 -5.16 -2.49 -5.38
CA HIS A 23 -4.76 -1.08 -5.41
C HIS A 23 -4.12 -0.69 -4.09
N TYR A 24 -4.75 -1.08 -2.96
CA TYR A 24 -4.23 -0.75 -1.64
C TYR A 24 -2.89 -1.42 -1.36
N ASN A 25 -2.81 -2.74 -1.56
CA ASN A 25 -1.60 -3.49 -1.25
C ASN A 25 -0.42 -3.16 -2.18
N SER A 26 -0.66 -2.60 -3.37
CA SER A 26 0.42 -2.07 -4.21
C SER A 26 1.20 -0.93 -3.56
N PHE A 27 0.60 -0.22 -2.60
CA PHE A 27 1.22 0.93 -1.92
C PHE A 27 1.43 0.68 -0.41
N ALA A 28 0.69 -0.25 0.20
CA ALA A 28 0.74 -0.54 1.64
C ALA A 28 1.57 -1.79 2.01
N THR A 29 2.35 -2.34 1.08
CA THR A 29 3.17 -3.54 1.32
C THR A 29 4.56 -3.37 0.71
N PRO A 30 5.53 -4.28 0.96
CA PRO A 30 6.85 -4.24 0.33
C PRO A 30 6.86 -4.36 -1.21
N PHE A 31 5.69 -4.49 -1.84
CA PHE A 31 5.52 -4.26 -3.28
C PHE A 31 5.87 -2.81 -3.67
N PHE A 32 5.60 -1.85 -2.79
CA PHE A 32 6.01 -0.46 -2.94
C PHE A 32 7.44 -0.30 -2.41
N ILE A 33 8.39 -0.07 -3.32
CA ILE A 33 9.82 0.07 -2.98
C ILE A 33 10.11 1.56 -2.80
N ASP A 34 10.71 1.93 -1.68
CA ASP A 34 11.17 3.30 -1.44
C ASP A 34 12.26 3.66 -2.45
N LEU A 35 12.25 4.89 -2.96
CA LEU A 35 13.28 5.37 -3.86
C LEU A 35 14.67 5.33 -3.20
N ALA A 36 14.76 5.55 -1.89
CA ALA A 36 16.00 5.49 -1.12
C ALA A 36 16.59 4.07 -1.01
N ASP A 37 15.78 3.03 -1.23
CA ASP A 37 16.24 1.63 -1.17
C ASP A 37 16.94 1.20 -2.48
N PHE A 38 16.89 2.00 -3.54
CA PHE A 38 17.52 1.65 -4.80
C PHE A 38 19.04 1.97 -4.81
N PRO A 39 19.88 1.08 -5.37
CA PRO A 39 19.53 -0.22 -5.95
C PRO A 39 19.34 -1.31 -4.88
N LEU A 40 18.29 -2.13 -5.03
CA LEU A 40 18.06 -3.28 -4.15
C LEU A 40 19.24 -4.26 -4.17
N ALA A 41 19.54 -4.92 -3.05
CA ALA A 41 20.51 -6.01 -3.02
C ALA A 41 20.10 -7.17 -3.97
N PRO A 42 21.04 -7.96 -4.53
CA PRO A 42 20.72 -9.03 -5.47
C PRO A 42 19.75 -10.09 -4.93
N ASP A 43 19.82 -10.37 -3.64
CA ASP A 43 19.01 -11.36 -2.91
C ASP A 43 17.73 -10.78 -2.31
N ASP A 44 17.49 -9.48 -2.47
CA ASP A 44 16.30 -8.81 -1.92
C ASP A 44 15.01 -9.47 -2.49
N PRO A 45 14.11 -9.97 -1.63
CA PRO A 45 12.89 -10.66 -2.08
C PRO A 45 11.97 -9.77 -2.91
N ARG A 46 12.05 -8.44 -2.78
CA ARG A 46 11.25 -7.47 -3.55
C ARG A 46 11.61 -7.48 -5.03
N ARG A 47 12.82 -7.92 -5.41
CA ARG A 47 13.18 -8.17 -6.83
C ARG A 47 12.30 -9.23 -7.49
N ARG A 48 11.66 -10.11 -6.69
CA ARG A 48 10.71 -11.14 -7.13
C ARG A 48 9.28 -10.86 -6.62
N ALA A 49 8.88 -9.59 -6.55
CA ALA A 49 7.60 -9.17 -5.96
C ALA A 49 6.37 -9.95 -6.46
N GLY A 50 6.36 -10.39 -7.72
CA GLY A 50 5.27 -11.20 -8.28
C GLY A 50 5.06 -12.57 -7.62
N SER A 51 6.12 -13.21 -7.11
CA SER A 51 6.04 -14.51 -6.42
C SER A 51 5.78 -14.40 -4.92
N MET A 52 5.91 -13.21 -4.34
CA MET A 52 5.84 -13.00 -2.89
C MET A 52 4.41 -12.81 -2.35
N GLY A 53 3.40 -12.82 -3.22
CA GLY A 53 1.99 -12.74 -2.82
C GLY A 53 1.57 -11.43 -2.16
N TYR A 54 2.39 -10.37 -2.23
CA TYR A 54 2.13 -9.08 -1.55
C TYR A 54 0.73 -8.51 -1.84
N LEU A 55 0.31 -8.54 -3.10
CA LEU A 55 -1.00 -8.01 -3.52
C LEU A 55 -2.20 -8.84 -3.01
N ALA A 56 -1.94 -10.07 -2.54
CA ALA A 56 -2.94 -10.99 -2.01
C ALA A 56 -2.93 -11.06 -0.47
N ARG A 57 -2.04 -10.33 0.20
CA ARG A 57 -2.00 -10.26 1.67
C ARG A 57 -3.27 -9.65 2.25
N ASP A 58 -3.45 -9.87 3.54
CA ASP A 58 -4.48 -9.20 4.32
C ASP A 58 -4.32 -7.69 4.27
N LEU A 59 -5.46 -7.01 4.35
CA LEU A 59 -5.56 -5.56 4.40
C LEU A 59 -5.20 -5.09 5.80
N VAL A 60 -4.08 -4.39 5.93
CA VAL A 60 -3.59 -3.85 7.20
C VAL A 60 -3.46 -2.34 7.07
N CYS A 61 -4.01 -1.59 8.02
CA CYS A 61 -3.93 -0.13 8.02
C CYS A 61 -2.48 0.34 8.11
N TRP A 62 -2.11 1.29 7.25
CA TRP A 62 -0.77 1.89 7.19
C TRP A 62 -0.40 2.65 8.47
N ARG A 63 -1.39 3.18 9.19
CA ARG A 63 -1.19 4.05 10.35
C ARG A 63 -1.25 3.30 11.67
N CYS A 64 -2.33 2.58 11.93
CA CYS A 64 -2.56 1.92 13.22
C CYS A 64 -2.26 0.41 13.22
N GLY A 65 -1.98 -0.20 12.06
CA GLY A 65 -1.69 -1.64 11.97
C GLY A 65 -2.90 -2.57 12.14
N ALA A 66 -4.13 -2.03 12.25
CA ALA A 66 -5.34 -2.84 12.35
C ALA A 66 -5.53 -3.72 11.10
N SER A 67 -5.86 -5.00 11.29
CA SER A 67 -6.12 -5.95 10.21
C SER A 67 -7.61 -6.05 9.87
N PHE A 68 -7.90 -6.03 8.58
CA PHE A 68 -9.23 -6.14 7.99
C PHE A 68 -9.41 -7.44 7.21
N GLY A 69 -8.39 -8.32 7.19
CA GLY A 69 -8.39 -9.53 6.38
C GLY A 69 -8.65 -9.20 4.90
N ASN A 70 -9.71 -9.75 4.33
CA ASN A 70 -10.15 -9.47 2.96
C ASN A 70 -11.28 -8.41 2.84
N ARG A 71 -11.68 -7.77 3.94
CA ARG A 71 -12.85 -6.87 4.00
C ARG A 71 -12.49 -5.46 3.53
N PHE A 72 -12.35 -5.28 2.21
CA PHE A 72 -11.93 -4.00 1.61
C PHE A 72 -12.82 -2.81 1.94
N GLN A 73 -14.15 -3.01 1.98
CA GLN A 73 -15.08 -1.93 2.30
C GLN A 73 -14.86 -1.38 3.71
N ARG A 74 -14.63 -2.27 4.70
CA ARG A 74 -14.34 -1.85 6.08
C ARG A 74 -13.01 -1.12 6.20
N LEU A 75 -12.00 -1.53 5.44
CA LEU A 75 -10.75 -0.77 5.37
C LEU A 75 -11.00 0.64 4.82
N LYS A 76 -11.78 0.79 3.74
CA LYS A 76 -12.05 2.12 3.16
C LYS A 76 -12.75 3.07 4.12
N GLU A 77 -13.71 2.57 4.88
CA GLU A 77 -14.39 3.32 5.94
C GLU A 77 -13.37 3.78 6.99
N HIS A 78 -12.54 2.86 7.47
CA HIS A 78 -11.48 3.16 8.43
C HIS A 78 -10.44 4.19 7.90
N LEU A 79 -10.04 4.10 6.63
CA LEU A 79 -9.11 5.07 6.03
C LEU A 79 -9.70 6.48 5.96
N ALA A 80 -11.03 6.64 5.89
CA ALA A 80 -11.67 7.96 5.94
C ALA A 80 -11.52 8.58 7.33
N ASP A 81 -11.70 7.78 8.40
CA ASP A 81 -11.49 8.24 9.77
C ASP A 81 -10.01 8.58 10.02
N GLU A 82 -9.09 7.73 9.55
CA GLU A 82 -7.65 7.97 9.65
C GLU A 82 -7.22 9.24 8.91
N PHE A 83 -7.79 9.50 7.71
CA PHE A 83 -7.53 10.71 6.95
C PHE A 83 -7.99 11.96 7.69
N GLU A 84 -9.21 11.96 8.24
CA GLU A 84 -9.73 13.08 9.03
C GLU A 84 -8.89 13.35 10.28
N ALA A 85 -8.42 12.29 10.95
CA ALA A 85 -7.53 12.41 12.10
C ALA A 85 -6.14 12.92 11.71
N TRP A 86 -5.60 12.47 10.57
CA TRP A 86 -4.27 12.87 10.09
C TRP A 86 -4.23 14.33 9.61
N ARG A 87 -5.26 14.79 8.90
CA ARG A 87 -5.33 16.17 8.37
C ARG A 87 -5.40 17.25 9.47
N ARG A 88 -5.69 16.86 10.71
CA ARG A 88 -5.79 17.78 11.87
C ARG A 88 -4.49 17.87 12.68
N LEU A 89 -3.48 17.07 12.34
CA LEU A 89 -2.12 17.17 12.89
C LEU A 89 -1.36 18.30 12.20
#